data_AF-A0A821EVP6-F1
#
_entry.id   AF-A0A821EVP6-F1
#
_cell.length_a   1.000
_cell.length_b   1.000
_cell.length_c   1.000
_cell.angle_alpha   90.00
_cell.angle_beta   90.00
_cell.angle_gamma   90.00
#
_symmetry.space_group_name_H-M   'P 1'
#
loop_
_entity.id
_entity.type
_entity.pdbx_description
1 polymer ?
#
loop_
_entity_poly.entity_id
_entity_poly.type
_entity_poly.pdbx_seq_one_letter_code
_entity_poly.pdbx_strand_id
1 'polypeptide(L)'
;MCQHEISRKLNVSLTCVRQTIRTFNELHTTATKPGAGRPFKMTRRQKRAIKLQQLRDDTLSLNDLVRYAQASLNLNISRQT
;
A
#
# COMPACT_ATOMS: atom_id res chain seq x y z
N MET A 1 -22.23 21.52 -23.47
CA MET A 1 -21.78 20.29 -24.13
C MET A 1 -22.14 19.10 -23.26
N CYS A 2 -22.92 18.16 -23.78
CA CYS A 2 -23.43 17.04 -22.98
C CYS A 2 -22.35 15.94 -22.83
N GLN A 3 -22.29 15.25 -21.69
CA GLN A 3 -21.32 14.16 -21.46
C GLN A 3 -21.42 13.05 -22.53
N HIS A 4 -22.61 12.82 -23.08
CA HIS A 4 -22.85 11.89 -24.20
C HIS A 4 -22.21 12.34 -25.53
N GLU A 5 -22.10 13.65 -25.77
CA GLU A 5 -21.43 14.18 -26.95
C GLU A 5 -19.92 14.01 -26.84
N ILE A 6 -19.36 14.22 -25.64
CA ILE A 6 -17.93 14.01 -25.34
C ILE A 6 -17.56 12.54 -25.57
N SER A 7 -18.35 11.62 -25.02
CA SER A 7 -18.14 10.18 -25.16
C SER A 7 -18.13 9.75 -26.64
N ARG A 8 -19.09 10.25 -27.44
CA ARG A 8 -19.15 9.97 -28.89
C ARG A 8 -18.00 10.58 -29.67
N LYS A 9 -17.67 11.86 -29.42
CA LYS A 9 -16.60 12.56 -30.15
C LYS A 9 -15.22 11.99 -29.87
N LEU A 10 -14.96 11.59 -28.62
CA LEU A 10 -13.66 11.06 -28.20
C LEU A 10 -13.57 9.54 -28.33
N ASN A 11 -14.66 8.86 -28.68
CA ASN A 11 -14.77 7.39 -28.68
C ASN A 11 -14.30 6.76 -27.35
N VAL A 12 -14.71 7.37 -26.24
CA VAL A 12 -14.38 6.94 -24.87
C VAL A 12 -15.66 6.56 -24.16
N SER A 13 -15.61 5.56 -23.28
CA SER A 13 -16.79 5.13 -22.52
C SER A 13 -17.40 6.29 -21.72
N LEU A 14 -18.73 6.35 -21.68
CA LEU A 14 -19.46 7.35 -20.89
C LEU A 14 -19.05 7.30 -19.41
N THR A 15 -18.78 6.10 -18.89
CA THR A 15 -18.31 5.88 -17.53
C THR A 15 -16.98 6.57 -17.28
N CYS A 16 -16.02 6.48 -18.22
CA CYS A 16 -14.75 7.19 -18.12
C CYS A 16 -14.95 8.71 -18.14
N VAL A 17 -15.78 9.23 -19.05
CA VAL A 17 -16.09 10.68 -19.09
C VAL A 17 -16.67 11.18 -17.76
N ARG A 18 -17.63 10.45 -17.19
CA ARG A 18 -18.22 10.76 -15.87
C ARG A 18 -17.18 10.75 -14.75
N GLN A 19 -16.34 9.72 -14.71
CA GLN A 19 -15.32 9.57 -13.68
C GLN A 19 -14.27 10.68 -13.77
N THR A 20 -13.84 11.05 -14.98
CA THR A 20 -12.88 12.13 -15.21
C THR A 20 -13.46 13.48 -14.77
N ILE A 21 -14.71 13.80 -15.14
CA ILE A 21 -15.36 15.04 -14.71
C ILE A 21 -15.49 15.10 -13.19
N ARG A 22 -15.93 14.01 -12.56
CA ARG A 22 -16.02 13.92 -11.10
C ARG A 22 -14.67 14.13 -10.43
N THR A 23 -13.64 13.43 -10.90
CA THR A 23 -12.27 13.55 -10.40
C THR A 23 -11.74 14.97 -10.53
N PHE A 24 -12.00 15.61 -11.67
CA PHE A 24 -11.59 16.99 -11.92
C PHE A 24 -12.32 17.98 -10.99
N ASN A 25 -13.61 17.79 -10.77
CA ASN A 25 -14.38 18.66 -9.87
C ASN A 25 -13.95 18.52 -8.40
N GLU A 26 -13.59 17.30 -7.97
CA GLU A 26 -13.19 17.03 -6.58
C GLU A 26 -11.72 17.37 -6.29
N LEU A 27 -10.81 17.09 -7.24
CA LEU A 27 -9.35 17.15 -7.02
C LEU A 27 -8.65 18.19 -7.89
N HIS A 28 -9.37 18.91 -8.74
CA HIS A 28 -8.84 19.90 -9.67
C HIS A 28 -7.67 19.38 -10.53
N THR A 29 -7.70 18.08 -10.86
CA THR A 29 -6.67 17.43 -11.66
C THR A 29 -7.26 16.36 -12.57
N THR A 30 -6.64 16.19 -13.73
CA THR A 30 -6.90 15.10 -14.69
C THR A 30 -5.87 13.98 -14.59
N ALA A 31 -4.84 14.15 -13.74
CA ALA A 31 -3.82 13.13 -13.53
C ALA A 31 -4.42 11.90 -12.85
N THR A 32 -4.14 10.72 -13.39
CA THR A 32 -4.43 9.45 -12.71
C THR A 32 -3.66 9.41 -11.39
N LYS A 33 -4.37 9.12 -10.29
CA LYS A 33 -3.73 8.90 -8.99
C LYS A 33 -2.65 7.82 -9.15
N PRO A 34 -1.40 8.05 -8.69
CA PRO A 34 -0.42 6.99 -8.66
C PRO A 34 -0.97 5.83 -7.84
N GLY A 35 -0.74 4.60 -8.32
CA GLY A 35 -1.18 3.40 -7.60
C GLY A 35 -0.65 3.43 -6.17
N ALA A 36 -1.56 3.47 -5.19
CA ALA A 36 -1.18 3.46 -3.79
C ALA A 36 -0.79 2.04 -3.38
N GLY A 37 0.50 1.72 -3.45
CA GLY A 37 1.05 0.60 -2.68
C GLY A 37 1.10 0.99 -1.21
N ARG A 38 0.51 0.20 -0.31
CA ARG A 38 0.69 0.42 1.13
C ARG A 38 2.19 0.24 1.45
N PRO A 39 2.86 1.23 2.06
CA PRO A 39 4.25 1.05 2.46
C PRO A 39 4.31 -0.11 3.46
N PHE A 40 5.13 -1.11 3.16
CA PHE A 40 5.38 -2.18 4.10
C PHE A 40 6.36 -1.69 5.17
N LYS A 41 5.97 -1.79 6.44
CA LYS A 41 6.87 -1.51 7.58
C LYS A 41 8.11 -2.40 7.60
N MET A 42 8.07 -3.56 6.93
CA MET A 42 9.14 -4.54 6.90
C MET A 42 9.23 -5.22 5.54
N THR A 43 10.46 -5.48 5.09
CA THR A 43 10.71 -6.29 3.89
C THR A 43 10.31 -7.75 4.13
N ARG A 44 10.04 -8.48 3.04
CA ARG A 44 9.73 -9.92 3.11
C ARG A 44 10.87 -10.72 3.77
N ARG A 45 12.12 -10.31 3.55
CA ARG A 45 13.31 -10.94 4.14
C ARG A 45 13.33 -10.80 5.67
N GLN A 46 13.03 -9.61 6.18
CA GLN A 46 12.99 -9.35 7.62
C GLN A 46 11.85 -10.10 8.30
N LYS A 47 10.66 -10.14 7.69
CA LYS A 47 9.54 -10.97 8.18
C LYS A 47 9.91 -12.45 8.26
N ARG A 48 10.59 -12.95 7.22
CA ARG A 48 11.05 -14.35 7.19
C ARG A 48 12.08 -14.63 8.28
N ALA A 49 13.02 -13.72 8.53
CA ALA A 49 14.03 -13.88 9.58
C ALA A 49 13.40 -14.00 10.98
N ILE A 50 12.44 -13.13 11.31
CA ILE A 50 11.72 -13.19 12.59
C ILE A 50 10.92 -14.49 12.72
N LYS A 51 10.21 -14.89 11.67
CA LYS A 51 9.47 -16.15 11.66
C LYS A 51 10.38 -17.36 11.85
N LEU A 52 11.56 -17.37 11.22
CA LEU A 52 12.54 -18.43 11.41
C LEU A 52 13.13 -18.43 12.82
N GLN A 53 13.32 -17.26 13.44
CA GLN A 53 13.77 -17.18 14.82
C GLN A 53 12.73 -17.75 15.78
N GLN A 54 11.45 -17.44 15.56
CA GLN A 54 10.34 -18.03 16.31
C GLN A 54 10.29 -19.55 16.14
N LEU A 55 10.39 -20.07 14.92
CA LEU A 55 10.38 -21.52 14.65
C LEU A 55 11.59 -22.28 15.21
N ARG A 56 12.70 -21.59 15.46
CA ARG A 56 13.90 -22.18 16.07
C ARG A 56 13.76 -22.34 17.58
N ASP A 57 12.99 -21.46 18.19
CA ASP A 57 12.75 -21.45 19.62
C ASP A 57 11.33 -20.93 19.89
N ASP A 58 10.40 -21.89 19.96
CA ASP A 58 8.98 -21.62 20.17
C ASP A 58 8.67 -21.05 21.57
N THR A 59 9.66 -20.99 22.46
CA THR A 59 9.53 -20.39 23.80
C THR A 59 9.79 -18.88 23.82
N LEU A 60 10.31 -18.32 22.70
CA LEU A 60 10.63 -16.91 22.62
C LEU A 60 9.40 -16.04 22.83
N SER A 61 9.51 -15.14 23.80
CA SER A 61 8.48 -14.15 24.02
C SER A 61 8.49 -13.12 22.89
N LEU A 62 7.38 -12.41 22.74
CA LEU A 62 7.25 -11.34 21.76
C LEU A 62 8.27 -10.20 22.01
N ASN A 63 8.70 -9.99 23.25
CA ASN A 63 9.76 -9.02 23.58
C ASN A 63 11.13 -9.47 23.06
N ASP A 64 11.40 -10.77 23.07
CA ASP A 64 12.68 -11.31 22.60
C ASP A 64 12.78 -11.22 21.08
N LEU A 65 11.66 -11.41 20.37
CA LEU A 65 11.59 -11.16 18.93
C LEU A 65 11.80 -9.68 18.57
N VAL A 66 11.28 -8.75 19.38
CA VAL A 66 11.53 -7.30 19.19
C VAL A 66 13.00 -6.97 19.44
N ARG A 67 13.61 -7.51 20.50
CA ARG A 67 15.05 -7.36 20.77
C ARG A 67 15.91 -7.93 19.64
N TYR A 68 15.55 -9.10 19.12
CA TYR A 68 16.20 -9.71 17.96
C TYR A 68 16.08 -8.83 16.71
N ALA A 69 14.90 -8.28 16.43
CA ALA A 69 14.70 -7.40 15.29
C ALA A 69 15.55 -6.11 15.40
N GLN A 70 15.67 -5.55 16.60
CA GLN A 70 16.52 -4.39 16.85
C GLN A 70 18.02 -4.73 16.68
N ALA A 71 18.49 -5.80 17.34
CA ALA A 71 19.91 -6.14 17.39
C ALA A 71 20.45 -6.75 16.09
N SER A 72 19.68 -7.61 15.42
CA SER A 72 20.14 -8.38 14.26
C SER A 72 19.68 -7.81 12.92
N LEU A 73 18.55 -7.09 12.89
CA LEU A 73 17.97 -6.56 11.66
C LEU A 73 17.99 -5.02 11.59
N ASN A 74 18.48 -4.33 12.62
CA ASN A 74 18.43 -2.87 12.78
C ASN A 74 17.01 -2.32 12.55
N LEU A 75 16.00 -3.03 13.06
CA LEU A 75 14.59 -2.70 12.91
C LEU A 75 13.99 -2.27 14.25
N ASN A 76 13.51 -1.03 14.31
CA ASN A 76 12.74 -0.54 15.45
C ASN A 76 11.25 -0.80 15.20
N ILE A 77 10.75 -1.94 15.69
CA ILE A 77 9.36 -2.38 15.54
C ILE A 77 8.63 -2.42 16.88
N SER A 78 7.34 -2.08 16.88
CA SER A 78 6.49 -2.24 18.06
C SER A 78 5.99 -3.68 18.16
N ARG A 79 5.53 -4.08 19.35
CA ARG A 79 4.88 -5.38 19.60
C ARG A 79 3.64 -5.64 18.73
N GLN A 80 3.05 -4.60 18.16
CA GLN A 80 1.82 -4.67 17.36
C GLN A 80 2.09 -4.76 15.85
N THR A 81 3.36 -4.65 15.42
CA THR A 81 3.75 -4.57 14.00
C THR A 81 3.92 -5.96 13.40
#